data_AF-V9EN83-F1
#
_entry.id   AF-V9EN83-F1
#
_cell.length_a   1.000
_cell.length_b   1.000
_cell.length_c   1.000
_cell.angle_alpha   90.00
_cell.angle_beta   90.00
_cell.angle_gamma   90.00
#
_symmetry.space_group_name_H-M   'P 1'
#
loop_
_entity.id
_entity.type
_entity.pdbx_description
1 polymer ?
#
loop_
_entity_poly.entity_id
_entity_poly.type
_entity_poly.pdbx_seq_one_letter_code
_entity_poly.pdbx_strand_id
1 'polypeptide(L)'
;GSLNVTNQHSSVIWRAAVLGWFLLLRRSEYLALGNKVHQFALNAAEVRSFKVDGTQATSFGEIQFAVIRFRGDKTDQFRQGNTRAIGRSGRPWLCPIHGLWYLSLHHKNIRLP
;
A
#
# COMPACT_ATOMS: atom_id res chain seq x y z
N GLY A 1 -17.35 -16.73 7.28
CA GLY A 1 -17.52 -15.36 7.80
C GLY A 1 -17.45 -14.40 6.64
N SER A 2 -18.45 -13.54 6.46
CA SER A 2 -18.47 -12.56 5.35
C SER A 2 -17.68 -11.31 5.73
N LEU A 3 -16.84 -10.80 4.82
CA LEU A 3 -16.11 -9.55 4.99
C LEU A 3 -17.07 -8.37 4.91
N ASN A 4 -17.52 -7.87 6.07
CA ASN A 4 -18.31 -6.65 6.12
C ASN A 4 -17.37 -5.43 6.05
N VAL A 5 -17.25 -4.83 4.87
CA VAL A 5 -16.31 -3.72 4.58
C VAL A 5 -16.64 -2.42 5.36
N THR A 6 -17.78 -2.36 6.06
CA THR A 6 -18.10 -1.25 7.00
C THR A 6 -17.42 -1.38 8.36
N ASN A 7 -17.01 -2.60 8.76
CA ASN A 7 -16.21 -2.79 9.97
C ASN A 7 -14.75 -2.36 9.68
N GLN A 8 -14.17 -1.52 10.54
CA GLN A 8 -12.81 -0.99 10.40
C GLN A 8 -11.77 -2.09 10.14
N HIS A 9 -11.86 -3.22 10.85
CA HIS A 9 -10.91 -4.33 10.67
C HIS A 9 -11.03 -5.00 9.29
N SER A 10 -12.27 -5.26 8.87
CA SER A 10 -12.55 -5.84 7.54
C SER A 10 -12.16 -4.87 6.41
N SER A 11 -12.32 -3.56 6.63
CA SER A 11 -11.92 -2.51 5.69
C SER A 11 -10.39 -2.44 5.54
N VAL A 12 -9.64 -2.52 6.64
CA VAL A 12 -8.17 -2.57 6.61
C VAL A 12 -7.67 -3.81 5.88
N ILE A 13 -8.22 -4.99 6.20
CA ILE A 13 -7.83 -6.26 5.54
C ILE A 13 -8.14 -6.19 4.05
N TRP A 14 -9.33 -5.72 3.66
CA TRP A 14 -9.71 -5.57 2.27
C TRP A 14 -8.78 -4.62 1.52
N ARG A 15 -8.49 -3.44 2.06
CA ARG A 15 -7.60 -2.45 1.45
C ARG A 15 -6.17 -2.97 1.31
N ALA A 16 -5.67 -3.69 2.32
CA ALA A 16 -4.38 -4.37 2.25
C ALA A 16 -4.36 -5.46 1.16
N ALA A 17 -5.44 -6.23 1.02
CA ALA A 17 -5.56 -7.24 -0.03
C ALA A 17 -5.60 -6.61 -1.44
N VAL A 18 -6.36 -5.52 -1.62
CA VAL A 18 -6.39 -4.76 -2.88
C VAL A 18 -4.98 -4.25 -3.23
N LEU A 19 -4.27 -3.65 -2.27
CA LEU A 19 -2.89 -3.21 -2.50
C LEU A 19 -1.96 -4.38 -2.83
N GLY A 20 -2.05 -5.48 -2.08
CA GLY A 20 -1.28 -6.70 -2.33
C GLY A 20 -1.47 -7.23 -3.75
N TRP A 21 -2.72 -7.23 -4.23
CA TRP A 21 -3.07 -7.64 -5.58
C TRP A 21 -2.50 -6.70 -6.64
N PHE A 22 -2.78 -5.39 -6.56
CA PHE A 22 -2.35 -4.42 -7.57
C PHE A 22 -0.84 -4.22 -7.61
N LEU A 23 -0.18 -4.31 -6.47
CA LEU A 23 1.27 -4.21 -6.39
C LEU A 23 1.96 -5.54 -6.62
N LEU A 24 1.24 -6.67 -6.72
CA LEU A 24 1.81 -8.02 -6.79
C LEU A 24 2.82 -8.27 -5.65
N LEU A 25 2.45 -7.88 -4.43
CA LEU A 25 3.34 -8.00 -3.28
C LEU A 25 3.63 -9.47 -2.97
N ARG A 26 4.89 -9.83 -2.79
CA ARG A 26 5.30 -11.14 -2.27
C ARG A 26 5.03 -11.21 -0.79
N ARG A 27 4.78 -12.42 -0.26
CA ARG A 27 4.53 -12.65 1.18
C ARG A 27 5.55 -11.95 2.11
N SER A 28 6.82 -11.86 1.70
CA SER A 28 7.88 -11.16 2.44
C SER A 28 7.80 -9.63 2.45
N GLU A 29 7.08 -9.03 1.49
CA GLU A 29 7.00 -7.57 1.28
C GLU A 29 5.82 -6.94 2.06
N TYR A 30 4.81 -7.72 2.46
CA TYR A 30 3.60 -7.20 3.12
C TYR A 30 3.15 -7.92 4.40
N LEU A 31 3.76 -9.07 4.73
CA LEU A 31 3.38 -9.88 5.89
C LEU A 31 4.53 -9.94 6.90
N ALA A 32 4.25 -9.57 8.16
CA ALA A 32 5.19 -9.79 9.25
C ALA A 32 5.39 -11.30 9.43
N LEU A 33 6.64 -11.76 9.44
CA LEU A 33 6.96 -13.16 9.71
C LEU A 33 7.13 -13.31 11.23
N GLY A 34 6.04 -13.69 11.90
CA GLY A 34 5.97 -13.68 13.37
C GLY A 34 5.96 -12.25 13.92
N ASN A 35 6.72 -11.98 14.98
CA ASN A 35 6.83 -10.64 15.59
C ASN A 35 7.83 -9.71 14.89
N LYS A 36 8.38 -10.11 13.73
CA LYS A 36 9.40 -9.31 13.01
C LYS A 36 8.80 -8.69 11.76
N VAL A 37 8.68 -7.36 11.77
CA VAL A 37 8.52 -6.56 10.56
C VAL A 37 9.87 -6.52 9.86
N HIS A 38 9.96 -7.06 8.65
CA HIS A 38 11.20 -7.05 7.89
C HIS A 38 11.50 -5.63 7.36
N GLN A 39 12.78 -5.28 7.21
CA GLN A 39 13.23 -3.97 6.68
C GLN A 39 12.74 -3.68 5.25
N PHE A 40 12.23 -4.71 4.57
CA PHE A 40 11.64 -4.67 3.23
C PHE A 40 10.12 -4.47 3.23
N ALA A 41 9.50 -4.41 4.42
CA ALA A 41 8.08 -4.15 4.55
C ALA A 41 7.73 -2.75 4.04
N LEU A 42 6.57 -2.65 3.41
CA LEU A 42 6.05 -1.42 2.82
C LEU A 42 6.00 -0.29 3.86
N ASN A 43 6.81 0.74 3.67
CA ASN A 43 6.84 1.93 4.53
C ASN A 43 6.03 3.05 3.86
N ALA A 44 5.09 3.65 4.60
CA ALA A 44 4.32 4.80 4.13
C ALA A 44 5.22 5.98 3.70
N ALA A 45 6.42 6.12 4.27
CA ALA A 45 7.40 7.14 3.89
C ALA A 45 8.00 6.93 2.49
N GLU A 46 7.91 5.73 1.92
CA GLU A 46 8.41 5.41 0.57
C GLU A 46 7.32 5.58 -0.51
N VAL A 47 6.14 6.07 -0.12
CA VAL A 47 5.00 6.31 -1.00
C VAL A 47 4.99 7.77 -1.45
N ARG A 48 5.02 7.98 -2.76
CA ARG A 48 4.83 9.30 -3.38
C ARG A 48 3.60 9.27 -4.26
N SER A 49 2.70 10.23 -4.06
CA SER A 49 1.44 10.34 -4.80
C SER A 49 1.50 11.53 -5.75
N PHE A 50 0.97 11.36 -6.97
CA PHE A 50 1.10 12.32 -8.05
C PHE A 50 -0.24 12.61 -8.73
N LYS A 51 -0.36 13.83 -9.25
CA LYS A 51 -1.47 14.29 -10.10
C LYS A 51 -1.27 13.82 -11.53
N VAL A 52 -2.24 14.12 -12.41
CA VAL A 52 -2.19 13.72 -13.83
C VAL A 52 -1.00 14.33 -14.58
N ASP A 53 -0.58 15.53 -14.17
CA ASP A 53 0.53 16.28 -14.75
C ASP A 53 1.91 15.86 -14.20
N GLY A 54 1.95 14.87 -13.30
CA GLY A 54 3.18 14.39 -12.68
C GLY A 54 3.66 15.21 -11.48
N THR A 55 2.95 16.27 -11.08
CA THR A 55 3.26 17.01 -9.85
C THR A 55 2.82 16.23 -8.61
N GLN A 56 3.42 16.53 -7.45
CA GLN A 56 3.07 15.86 -6.20
C GLN A 56 1.64 16.24 -5.77
N ALA A 57 0.82 15.24 -5.47
CA ALA A 57 -0.52 15.44 -4.96
C ALA A 57 -0.49 15.73 -3.44
N THR A 58 -1.29 16.69 -2.99
CA THR A 58 -1.38 17.08 -1.57
C THR A 58 -2.71 16.64 -0.95
N SER A 59 -3.71 16.34 -1.78
CA SER A 59 -5.02 15.86 -1.35
C SER A 59 -5.44 14.58 -2.09
N PHE A 60 -6.29 13.77 -1.47
CA PHE A 60 -6.75 12.49 -2.05
C PHE A 60 -7.44 12.63 -3.43
N GLY A 61 -8.18 13.72 -3.62
CA GLY A 61 -8.92 13.97 -4.87
C GLY A 61 -8.02 14.20 -6.07
N GLU A 62 -6.80 14.68 -5.84
CA GLU A 62 -5.83 14.98 -6.90
C GLU A 62 -4.98 13.77 -7.29
N ILE A 63 -4.96 12.71 -6.47
CA ILE A 63 -4.07 11.56 -6.69
C ILE A 63 -4.56 10.73 -7.88
N GLN A 64 -3.75 10.69 -8.94
CA GLN A 64 -4.00 9.88 -10.11
C GLN A 64 -3.17 8.61 -10.13
N PHE A 65 -1.93 8.69 -9.70
CA PHE A 65 -1.06 7.54 -9.50
C PHE A 65 -0.17 7.73 -8.29
N ALA A 66 0.33 6.62 -7.76
CA ALA A 66 1.29 6.59 -6.69
C ALA A 66 2.46 5.68 -7.07
N VAL A 67 3.65 6.09 -6.65
CA VAL A 67 4.89 5.36 -6.84
C VAL A 67 5.38 4.93 -5.46
N ILE A 68 5.61 3.62 -5.31
CA ILE A 68 6.13 3.02 -4.09
C ILE A 68 7.51 2.47 -4.37
N ARG A 69 8.47 2.87 -3.54
CA ARG A 69 9.81 2.28 -3.53
C ARG A 69 9.88 1.16 -2.48
N PHE A 70 10.33 0.00 -2.92
CA PHE A 70 10.66 -1.15 -2.09
C PHE A 70 12.18 -1.17 -1.93
N ARG A 71 12.67 -1.14 -0.69
CA ARG A 71 14.11 -1.02 -0.38
C ARG A 71 14.94 -2.27 -0.69
N GLY A 72 14.30 -3.37 -1.05
CA GLY A 72 14.95 -4.63 -1.44
C GLY A 72 14.02 -5.82 -1.23
N ASP A 73 14.36 -6.96 -1.80
CA ASP A 73 13.77 -8.27 -1.48
C ASP A 73 14.92 -9.23 -1.18
N LYS A 74 14.63 -10.42 -0.65
CA LYS A 74 15.66 -11.45 -0.35
C LYS A 74 16.49 -11.83 -1.57
N THR A 75 15.98 -11.64 -2.79
CA THR A 75 16.67 -11.91 -4.06
C THR A 75 17.42 -10.71 -4.62
N ASP A 76 17.32 -9.55 -3.99
CA ASP A 76 18.02 -8.35 -4.41
C ASP A 76 19.45 -8.34 -3.85
N GLN A 77 20.30 -9.17 -4.46
CA GLN A 77 21.69 -9.35 -4.07
C GLN A 77 22.50 -8.03 -4.13
N PHE A 78 22.03 -7.06 -4.92
CA PHE A 78 22.65 -5.76 -5.09
C PHE A 78 21.97 -4.65 -4.26
N ARG A 79 20.91 -4.96 -3.50
CA ARG A 79 20.12 -4.01 -2.70
C ARG A 79 19.66 -2.77 -3.48
N GLN A 80 19.36 -2.91 -4.78
CA GLN A 80 18.93 -1.79 -5.62
C GLN A 80 17.48 -1.35 -5.31
N GLY A 81 16.70 -2.23 -4.71
CA GLY A 81 15.28 -2.05 -4.50
C GLY A 81 14.47 -2.23 -5.77
N ASN A 82 13.16 -2.03 -5.67
CA ASN A 82 12.25 -2.00 -6.82
C ASN A 82 11.28 -0.84 -6.67
N THR A 83 10.83 -0.27 -7.78
CA THR A 83 9.83 0.80 -7.77
C THR A 83 8.61 0.34 -8.55
N ARG A 84 7.43 0.39 -7.93
CA ARG A 84 6.16 0.05 -8.60
C ARG A 84 5.22 1.25 -8.58
N ALA A 85 4.57 1.50 -9.71
CA ALA A 85 3.57 2.54 -9.86
C ALA A 85 2.16 1.90 -9.91
N ILE A 86 1.19 2.52 -9.25
CA ILE A 86 -0.22 2.12 -9.28
C ILE A 86 -1.09 3.33 -9.58
N GLY A 87 -2.11 3.14 -10.41
CA GLY A 87 -3.11 4.16 -10.76
C GLY A 87 -4.46 3.88 -10.13
N ARG A 88 -5.40 4.83 -10.27
CA ARG A 88 -6.81 4.58 -9.92
C ARG A 88 -7.39 3.48 -10.82
N SER A 89 -8.16 2.55 -10.26
CA SER A 89 -8.83 1.49 -11.02
C SER A 89 -10.17 1.90 -11.63
N GLY A 90 -10.62 3.13 -11.38
CA GLY A 90 -11.96 3.61 -11.77
C GLY A 90 -13.12 3.07 -10.91
N ARG A 91 -12.89 2.09 -10.02
CA ARG A 91 -13.91 1.54 -9.12
C ARG A 91 -13.60 1.88 -7.66
N PRO A 92 -14.44 2.66 -6.94
CA PRO A 92 -14.14 3.13 -5.58
C PRO A 92 -13.82 2.03 -4.56
N TRP A 93 -14.50 0.89 -4.65
CA TRP A 93 -14.33 -0.26 -3.74
C TRP A 93 -13.09 -1.11 -4.05
N LEU A 94 -12.53 -1.00 -5.26
CA LEU A 94 -11.36 -1.74 -5.75
C LEU A 94 -10.22 -0.78 -6.14
N CYS A 95 -10.15 0.40 -5.52
CA CYS A 95 -9.17 1.41 -5.90
C CYS A 95 -7.90 1.26 -5.05
N PRO A 96 -6.73 0.95 -5.65
CA PRO A 96 -5.50 0.79 -4.89
C PRO A 96 -5.04 2.13 -4.30
N ILE A 97 -5.27 3.26 -4.98
CA ILE A 97 -5.01 4.61 -4.43
C ILE A 97 -5.84 4.87 -3.16
N HIS A 98 -7.09 4.40 -3.12
CA HIS A 98 -7.93 4.53 -1.93
C HIS A 98 -7.43 3.65 -0.78
N GLY A 99 -6.98 2.43 -1.07
CA GLY A 99 -6.33 1.57 -0.09
C GLY A 99 -5.05 2.20 0.48
N LEU A 100 -4.18 2.71 -0.40
CA LEU A 100 -2.90 3.30 -0.06
C LEU A 100 -3.05 4.52 0.85
N TRP A 101 -3.92 5.45 0.44
CA TRP A 101 -4.20 6.68 1.19
C TRP A 101 -4.76 6.38 2.58
N TYR A 102 -5.71 5.45 2.67
CA TYR A 102 -6.32 5.07 3.94
C TYR A 102 -5.29 4.45 4.89
N LEU A 103 -4.48 3.50 4.42
CA LEU A 103 -3.44 2.91 5.26
C LEU A 103 -2.37 3.94 5.65
N SER A 104 -2.00 4.85 4.74
CA SER A 104 -1.05 5.92 5.03
C SER A 104 -1.55 6.90 6.09
N LEU A 105 -2.84 7.23 6.12
CA LEU A 105 -3.42 8.11 7.14
C LEU A 105 -3.62 7.41 8.48
N HIS A 106 -4.05 6.14 8.45
CA HIS A 106 -4.47 5.43 9.66
C HIS A 106 -3.36 4.57 10.28
N HIS A 107 -2.15 4.51 9.72
CA HIS A 107 -1.05 3.66 10.22
C HIS A 107 -0.73 3.80 11.72
N LYS A 108 -0.95 4.99 12.31
CA LYS A 108 -0.75 5.24 13.75
C LYS A 108 -1.88 4.71 14.64
N ASN A 109 -3.06 4.49 14.07
CA ASN A 109 -4.28 4.10 14.77
C ASN A 109 -4.66 2.63 14.54
N ILE A 110 -3.90 1.88 13.72
CA ILE A 110 -4.11 0.45 13.53
C ILE A 110 -3.48 -0.29 14.72
N ARG A 111 -4.27 -0.54 15.76
CA ARG A 111 -3.95 -1.57 16.76
C ARG A 111 -4.40 -2.91 16.20
N LEU A 112 -3.44 -3.71 15.76
CA LEU A 112 -3.70 -5.13 15.49
C LEU A 112 -3.87 -5.84 16.85
N PRO A 113 -4.88 -6.71 16.99
CA PRO A 113 -5.04 -7.53 18.20
C PRO A 113 -3.84 -8.46 18.43
#